data_AF-A0A841EEG2-F1
#
_entry.id   AF-A0A841EEG2-F1
#
_cell.length_a   1.000
_cell.length_b   1.000
_cell.length_c   1.000
_cell.angle_alpha   90.00
_cell.angle_beta   90.00
_cell.angle_gamma   90.00
#
_symmetry.space_group_name_H-M   'P 1'
#
loop_
_entity.id
_entity.type
_entity.pdbx_description
1 polymer ?
#
loop_
_entity_poly.entity_id
_entity_poly.type
_entity_poly.pdbx_seq_one_letter_code
_entity_poly.pdbx_strand_id
1 'polypeptide(L)'
;MTLDALGRRIESSRTQLSDIERGVAKSSARLRHALDDAIGHGRLNRLWDDLTGEGKEAWRYEVAELVDSATAIYEYQIMVFPSHLQTEDYARVLVRYGAPWLSREEEPGRDT
;
A
#
# COMPACT_ATOMS: atom_id res chain seq x y z
N MET A 1 -17.95 -21.26 6.33
CA MET A 1 -19.09 -20.74 7.13
C MET A 1 -19.76 -19.64 6.32
N THR A 2 -21.09 -19.57 6.28
CA THR A 2 -21.82 -18.51 5.53
C THR A 2 -22.06 -17.27 6.40
N LEU A 3 -22.36 -16.12 5.79
CA LEU A 3 -22.73 -14.90 6.52
C LEU A 3 -23.97 -15.09 7.41
N ASP A 4 -24.96 -15.89 6.96
CA ASP A 4 -26.12 -16.24 7.77
C ASP A 4 -25.75 -17.10 8.99
N ALA A 5 -24.79 -18.02 8.84
CA ALA A 5 -24.30 -18.83 9.95
C ALA A 5 -23.46 -17.99 10.93
N LEU A 6 -22.64 -17.08 10.41
CA LEU A 6 -21.84 -16.16 11.22
C LEU A 6 -22.73 -15.17 11.98
N GLY A 7 -23.68 -14.52 11.30
CA GLY A 7 -24.60 -13.55 11.91
C GLY A 7 -25.38 -14.14 13.08
N ARG A 8 -25.86 -15.38 12.97
CA ARG A 8 -26.49 -16.09 14.10
C ARG A 8 -25.53 -16.33 15.26
N ARG A 9 -24.26 -16.62 14.99
CA ARG A 9 -23.25 -16.92 16.01
C ARG A 9 -22.82 -15.67 16.81
N ILE A 10 -22.86 -14.49 16.20
CA ILE A 10 -22.43 -13.22 16.82
C ILE A 10 -23.56 -12.21 17.01
N GLU A 11 -24.81 -12.67 16.93
CA GLU A 11 -26.02 -11.85 17.09
C GLU A 11 -26.04 -10.59 16.19
N SER A 12 -25.61 -10.75 14.94
CA SER A 12 -25.57 -9.68 13.94
C SER A 12 -26.37 -10.06 12.69
N SER A 13 -26.91 -9.05 12.01
CA SER A 13 -27.68 -9.30 10.79
C SER A 13 -26.76 -9.61 9.61
N ARG A 14 -27.21 -10.49 8.70
CA ARG A 14 -26.49 -10.76 7.44
C ARG A 14 -26.21 -9.48 6.66
N THR A 15 -27.16 -8.55 6.61
CA THR A 15 -27.02 -7.27 5.90
C THR A 15 -25.89 -6.44 6.49
N GLN A 16 -25.84 -6.31 7.82
CA GLN A 16 -24.76 -5.58 8.50
C GLN A 16 -23.39 -6.20 8.22
N LEU A 17 -23.28 -7.53 8.22
CA LEU A 17 -22.04 -8.21 7.88
C LEU A 17 -21.64 -8.00 6.41
N SER A 18 -22.60 -8.08 5.49
CA SER A 18 -22.38 -7.79 4.07
C SER A 18 -21.93 -6.34 3.83
N ASP A 19 -22.52 -5.38 4.54
CA ASP A 19 -22.13 -3.96 4.43
C ASP A 19 -20.70 -3.72 4.93
N ILE A 20 -20.28 -4.44 5.97
CA ILE A 20 -18.91 -4.39 6.48
C ILE A 20 -17.94 -5.04 5.49
N GLU A 21 -18.24 -6.22 4.95
CA GLU A 21 -17.38 -6.90 3.96
C GLU A 21 -17.17 -6.06 2.69
N ARG A 22 -18.18 -5.28 2.28
CA ARG A 22 -18.11 -4.38 1.12
C ARG A 22 -17.49 -3.02 1.43
N GLY A 23 -17.10 -2.77 2.69
CA GLY A 23 -16.57 -1.47 3.12
C GLY A 23 -17.59 -0.33 3.13
N VAL A 24 -18.89 -0.64 3.06
CA VAL A 24 -19.99 0.35 3.09
C VAL A 24 -20.26 0.84 4.52
N ALA A 25 -20.10 -0.03 5.51
CA ALA A 25 -20.30 0.29 6.92
C ALA A 25 -19.02 0.05 7.73
N LYS A 26 -18.75 0.95 8.69
CA LYS A 26 -17.68 0.73 9.69
C LYS A 26 -18.14 -0.27 10.74
N SER A 27 -17.24 -1.19 11.09
CA SER A 27 -17.48 -2.13 12.18
C SER A 27 -17.27 -1.46 13.54
N SER A 28 -18.24 -1.61 14.44
CA SER A 28 -18.12 -1.12 15.82
C SER A 28 -17.13 -1.98 16.62
N ALA A 29 -16.53 -1.44 17.69
CA ALA A 29 -15.59 -2.20 18.52
C ALA A 29 -16.21 -3.50 19.06
N ARG A 30 -17.46 -3.45 19.55
CA ARG A 30 -18.20 -4.64 20.01
C ARG A 30 -18.29 -5.71 18.91
N LEU A 31 -18.65 -5.30 17.69
CA LEU A 31 -18.81 -6.23 16.58
C LEU A 31 -17.47 -6.81 16.12
N ARG A 32 -16.40 -6.00 16.12
CA ARG A 32 -15.04 -6.47 15.83
C ARG A 32 -14.55 -7.52 16.81
N HIS A 33 -14.76 -7.32 18.11
CA HIS A 33 -14.42 -8.33 19.12
C HIS A 33 -15.20 -9.64 18.91
N ALA A 34 -16.52 -9.55 18.68
CA ALA A 34 -17.33 -10.74 18.43
C ALA A 34 -16.88 -11.50 17.16
N LEU A 35 -16.49 -10.79 16.10
CA LEU A 35 -15.92 -11.39 14.89
C LEU A 35 -14.57 -12.05 15.16
N ASP A 36 -13.69 -11.39 15.92
CA ASP A 36 -12.37 -11.92 16.24
C ASP A 36 -12.46 -13.20 17.10
N ASP A 37 -13.38 -13.25 18.06
CA ASP A 37 -13.64 -14.45 18.85
C ASP A 37 -14.26 -15.58 18.02
N ALA A 38 -15.11 -15.24 17.05
CA ALA A 38 -15.79 -16.24 16.22
C ALA A 38 -14.90 -16.86 15.13
N ILE A 39 -14.06 -16.04 14.49
CA ILE A 39 -13.28 -16.43 13.29
C ILE A 39 -11.85 -15.88 13.24
N GLY A 40 -11.54 -14.84 14.01
CA GLY A 40 -10.26 -14.15 13.88
C GLY A 40 -9.14 -14.70 14.77
N HIS A 41 -9.47 -15.40 15.86
CA HIS A 41 -8.51 -15.96 16.81
C HIS A 41 -7.48 -14.91 17.30
N GLY A 42 -7.93 -13.67 17.53
CA GLY A 42 -7.07 -12.56 17.96
C GLY A 42 -6.33 -11.85 16.82
N ARG A 43 -6.54 -12.25 15.55
CA ARG A 43 -5.91 -11.62 14.38
C ARG A 43 -6.71 -10.42 13.87
N LEU A 44 -8.04 -10.45 13.93
CA LEU A 44 -8.86 -9.40 13.33
C LEU A 44 -8.74 -8.07 14.08
N ASN A 45 -8.63 -8.09 15.41
CA ASN A 45 -8.40 -6.84 16.16
C ASN A 45 -7.01 -6.27 15.91
N ARG A 46 -5.96 -7.12 15.89
CA ARG A 46 -4.60 -6.68 15.55
C ARG A 46 -4.54 -6.06 14.16
N LEU A 47 -5.10 -6.76 13.16
CA LEU A 47 -5.15 -6.26 11.79
C LEU A 47 -5.96 -4.96 11.68
N TRP A 48 -7.06 -4.83 12.44
CA TRP A 48 -7.83 -3.60 12.47
C TRP A 48 -6.99 -2.43 13.01
N ASP A 49 -6.23 -2.64 14.07
CA ASP A 49 -5.35 -1.61 14.65
C ASP A 49 -4.17 -1.30 13.72
N ASP A 50 -3.61 -2.29 13.04
CA ASP A 50 -2.55 -2.10 12.04
C ASP A 50 -3.04 -1.25 10.86
N LEU A 51 -4.28 -1.49 10.40
CA LEU A 51 -4.87 -0.80 9.25
C LEU A 51 -5.48 0.57 9.59
N THR A 52 -5.97 0.76 10.82
CA THR A 52 -6.79 1.94 11.18
C THR A 52 -6.29 2.71 12.41
N GLY A 53 -5.20 2.26 13.05
CA GLY A 53 -4.54 2.90 14.19
C GLY A 53 -3.78 4.17 13.79
N GLU A 54 -2.62 4.44 14.40
CA GLU A 54 -1.87 5.72 14.28
C GLU A 54 -1.29 6.05 12.88
N GLY A 55 -1.84 5.49 11.80
CA GLY A 55 -1.63 6.02 10.46
C GLY A 55 -0.34 5.58 9.79
N LYS A 56 0.20 4.40 10.14
CA LYS A 56 1.10 3.72 9.21
C LYS A 56 0.24 3.08 8.14
N GLU A 57 0.02 3.81 7.06
CA GLU A 57 -0.65 3.30 5.88
C GLU A 57 -0.03 1.96 5.49
N ALA A 58 -0.85 0.92 5.28
CA ALA A 58 -0.38 -0.45 5.11
C ALA A 58 0.71 -0.61 4.04
N TRP A 59 0.68 0.23 2.99
CA TRP A 59 1.69 0.29 1.94
C TRP A 59 3.09 0.66 2.47
N ARG A 60 3.20 1.34 3.63
CA ARG A 60 4.49 1.66 4.25
C ARG A 60 5.19 0.40 4.77
N TYR A 61 4.43 -0.63 5.15
CA TYR A 61 5.02 -1.94 5.47
C TYR A 61 5.49 -2.65 4.21
N GLU A 62 4.72 -2.62 3.13
CA GLU A 62 5.13 -3.18 1.84
C GLU A 62 6.39 -2.48 1.30
N VAL A 63 6.46 -1.15 1.37
CA VAL A 63 7.67 -0.40 1.01
C VAL A 63 8.83 -0.72 1.94
N ALA A 64 8.60 -0.89 3.24
CA ALA A 64 9.65 -1.28 4.18
C ALA A 64 10.19 -2.69 3.91
N GLU A 65 9.33 -3.65 3.59
CA GLU A 65 9.73 -5.02 3.19
C GLU A 65 10.49 -5.02 1.86
N LEU A 66 10.03 -4.22 0.89
CA LEU A 66 10.74 -4.05 -0.39
C LEU A 66 12.12 -3.41 -0.19
N VAL A 67 12.21 -2.43 0.70
CA VAL A 67 13.47 -1.77 1.08
C VAL A 67 14.40 -2.74 1.80
N ASP A 68 13.90 -3.53 2.75
CA ASP A 68 14.69 -4.51 3.51
C ASP A 68 15.22 -5.66 2.62
N SER A 69 14.42 -6.09 1.63
CA SER A 69 14.80 -7.13 0.68
C SER A 69 15.60 -6.62 -0.54
N ALA A 70 15.76 -5.30 -0.69
CA ALA A 70 16.47 -4.72 -1.83
C ALA A 70 17.98 -5.00 -1.74
N THR A 71 18.56 -5.48 -2.85
CA THR A 71 20.03 -5.60 -2.95
C THR A 71 20.71 -4.22 -3.01
N ALA A 72 20.02 -3.21 -3.52
CA ALA A 72 20.46 -1.83 -3.55
C ALA A 72 19.26 -0.88 -3.59
N ILE A 73 19.41 0.30 -3.00
CA ILE A 73 18.44 1.39 -3.04
C ILE A 73 19.12 2.59 -3.67
N TYR A 74 18.50 3.14 -4.70
CA TYR A 74 19.01 4.29 -5.43
C TYR A 74 18.11 5.50 -5.20
N GLU A 75 18.70 6.58 -4.70
CA GLU A 75 18.03 7.85 -4.52
C GLU A 75 18.48 8.83 -5.60
N TYR A 76 17.51 9.53 -6.20
CA TYR A 76 17.77 10.44 -7.31
C TYR A 76 17.31 11.86 -6.98
N GLN A 77 18.23 12.80 -7.11
CA GLN A 77 17.92 14.22 -7.08
C GLN A 77 18.03 14.80 -8.50
N ILE A 78 16.89 15.07 -9.13
CA ILE A 78 16.83 15.56 -10.51
C ILE A 78 17.13 17.07 -10.58
N MET A 79 16.97 17.78 -9.45
CA MET A 79 17.18 19.23 -9.31
C MET A 79 18.58 19.56 -8.77
N VAL A 80 19.64 19.00 -9.37
CA VAL A 80 21.03 19.32 -8.98
C VAL A 80 21.58 20.59 -9.65
N PHE A 81 20.84 21.16 -10.60
CA PHE A 81 21.14 22.43 -11.27
C PHE A 81 19.85 23.26 -11.41
N PRO A 82 19.91 24.61 -11.41
CA PRO A 82 18.72 25.45 -11.50
C PRO A 82 17.82 25.08 -12.68
N SER A 83 16.53 24.86 -12.41
CA SER A 83 15.55 24.32 -13.38
C SER A 83 15.50 25.09 -14.70
N HIS A 84 15.65 26.42 -14.66
CA HIS A 84 15.63 27.29 -15.84
C HIS A 84 16.83 27.12 -16.78
N LEU A 85 17.89 26.45 -16.32
CA LEU A 85 19.11 26.18 -17.09
C LEU A 85 19.24 24.70 -17.46
N GLN A 86 18.25 23.87 -17.13
CA GLN A 86 18.25 22.46 -17.52
C GLN A 86 17.83 22.35 -18.98
N THR A 87 18.71 21.78 -19.80
CA THR A 87 18.42 21.42 -21.19
C THR A 87 18.03 19.95 -21.28
N GLU A 88 17.46 19.56 -22.43
CA GLU A 88 17.22 18.16 -22.74
C GLU A 88 18.50 17.32 -22.68
N ASP A 89 19.60 17.83 -23.24
CA ASP A 89 20.91 17.17 -23.17
C ASP A 89 21.39 16.96 -21.73
N TYR A 90 21.18 17.95 -20.86
CA TYR A 90 21.49 17.83 -19.43
C TYR A 90 20.66 16.72 -18.76
N ALA A 91 19.35 16.67 -19.02
CA ALA A 91 18.47 15.62 -18.49
C ALA A 91 18.88 14.23 -18.98
N ARG A 92 19.22 14.08 -20.26
CA ARG A 92 19.72 12.82 -20.85
C ARG A 92 21.01 12.36 -20.19
N VAL A 93 21.96 13.28 -19.94
CA VAL A 93 23.21 12.98 -19.24
C VAL A 93 22.93 12.50 -17.82
N LEU A 94 22.08 13.20 -17.06
CA LEU A 94 21.72 12.78 -15.70
C LEU A 94 21.07 11.40 -15.66
N VAL A 95 20.11 11.11 -16.55
CA VAL A 95 19.45 9.80 -16.60
C VAL A 95 20.44 8.70 -16.98
N ARG A 96 21.29 8.93 -17.99
CA ARG A 96 22.28 7.96 -18.44
C ARG A 96 23.28 7.57 -17.35
N TYR A 97 23.77 8.53 -16.57
CA TYR A 97 24.73 8.27 -15.50
C TYR A 97 24.05 7.86 -14.18
N GLY A 98 22.84 8.34 -13.94
CA GLY A 98 22.07 8.01 -12.74
C GLY A 98 21.48 6.61 -12.79
N ALA A 99 20.99 6.17 -13.95
CA ALA A 99 20.33 4.88 -14.13
C ALA A 99 21.05 4.04 -15.21
N PRO A 100 22.31 3.62 -14.99
CA PRO A 100 23.09 2.88 -15.98
C PRO A 100 22.52 1.50 -16.33
N TRP A 101 21.51 1.03 -15.62
CA TRP A 101 20.77 -0.20 -15.92
C TRP A 101 19.60 -0.01 -16.90
N LEU A 102 19.19 1.22 -17.22
CA LEU A 102 18.21 1.46 -18.27
C LEU A 102 18.84 1.16 -19.63
N SER A 103 18.11 0.42 -20.46
CA SER A 103 18.51 0.16 -21.84
C SER A 103 18.35 1.43 -22.69
N ARG A 104 19.09 1.52 -23.81
CA ARG A 104 18.99 2.67 -24.74
C ARG A 104 17.60 2.87 -25.34
N GLU A 105 16.73 1.87 -25.30
CA GLU A 105 15.36 1.93 -25.80
C GLU A 105 14.40 2.55 -24.78
N GLU A 106 14.78 2.56 -23.50
CA GLU A 106 14.00 3.14 -22.40
C GLU A 106 14.39 4.61 -22.13
N GLU A 107 15.36 5.17 -22.87
CA GLU A 107 15.73 6.58 -22.80
C GLU A 107 14.63 7.46 -23.44
N PRO A 108 13.97 8.36 -22.69
CA PRO A 108 12.88 9.17 -23.23
C PRO A 108 13.36 10.07 -24.39
N GLY A 109 12.59 10.12 -25.48
CA GLY A 109 12.76 11.06 -26.59
C GLY A 109 13.53 10.54 -27.81
N ARG A 110 13.30 9.30 -28.24
CA ARG A 110 13.84 8.77 -29.50
C ARG A 110 12.76 8.28 -30.48
N ASP A 111 11.67 9.03 -30.56
CA ASP A 111 10.71 8.96 -31.67
C ASP A 111 10.97 10.14 -32.62
N THR A 112 12.08 10.08 -33.36
CA THR A 112 12.28 10.78 -34.64
C THR A 112 13.20 9.99 -35.56
#